data_AF-A0A377DI75-F1
#
_entry.id   AF-A0A377DI75-F1
#
_cell.length_a   1.000
_cell.length_b   1.000
_cell.length_c   1.000
_cell.angle_alpha   90.00
_cell.angle_beta   90.00
_cell.angle_gamma   90.00
#
_symmetry.space_group_name_H-M   'P 1'
#
loop_
_entity.id
_entity.type
_entity.pdbx_description
1 polymer ?
#
loop_
_entity_poly.entity_id
_entity_poly.type
_entity_poly.pdbx_seq_one_letter_code
_entity_poly.pdbx_strand_id
1 'polypeptide(L)'
;MSELKIAVSRSCPDCFSTHRACVNIDESNYIDVAAIILSVNDVERGKLDEIDATGYGIPVFIATENEERVPAEYLPRISGVFEHCESRKEFYGRQLETAASHYETQLRPPFFRALVDYVNQGNSAFDCPGHQGGEFFRRHPAGNQFVEYFGETLFRSDLCNADVAMGDLLIHEGAPCIAQQHAAKVFNAD
;
A
#
# COMPACT_ATOMS: atom_id res chain seq x y z
N MET A 1 8.92 -2.18 -5.28
CA MET A 1 7.92 -1.09 -5.17
C MET A 1 8.31 -0.22 -4.00
N SER A 2 8.21 1.11 -4.13
CA SER A 2 8.35 1.99 -2.97
C SER A 2 7.15 1.79 -2.05
N GLU A 3 7.41 1.69 -0.75
CA GLU A 3 6.37 1.70 0.28
C GLU A 3 5.56 2.99 0.20
N LEU A 4 4.26 2.89 0.46
CA LEU A 4 3.39 4.06 0.61
C LEU A 4 3.85 4.89 1.83
N LYS A 5 3.70 6.21 1.72
CA LYS A 5 4.15 7.21 2.70
C LYS A 5 3.21 7.30 3.89
N ILE A 6 3.63 8.04 4.91
CA ILE A 6 2.80 8.44 6.04
C ILE A 6 2.49 9.93 5.90
N ALA A 7 1.22 10.33 5.92
CA ALA A 7 0.87 11.76 5.95
C ALA A 7 0.75 12.23 7.40
N VAL A 8 1.42 13.34 7.73
CA VAL A 8 1.50 13.85 9.09
C VAL A 8 1.14 15.33 9.08
N SER A 9 0.28 15.76 10.01
CA SER A 9 0.05 17.19 10.22
C SER A 9 1.24 17.85 10.90
N ARG A 10 1.52 19.12 10.54
CA ARG A 10 2.61 19.91 11.14
C ARG A 10 2.37 20.22 12.62
N SER A 11 1.13 20.16 13.08
CA SER A 11 0.77 20.38 14.49
C SER A 11 0.85 19.10 15.34
N CYS A 12 1.19 17.96 14.76
CA CYS A 12 1.34 16.72 15.52
C CYS A 12 2.60 16.76 16.40
N PRO A 13 2.51 16.38 17.68
CA PRO A 13 3.68 16.13 18.50
C PRO A 13 4.46 14.92 17.98
N ASP A 14 5.75 14.86 18.31
CA ASP A 14 6.60 13.71 17.99
C ASP A 14 6.19 12.52 18.88
N CYS A 15 5.28 11.68 18.38
CA CYS A 15 4.65 10.61 19.15
C CYS A 15 4.89 9.21 18.58
N PHE A 16 5.53 9.06 17.42
CA PHE A 16 5.76 7.74 16.81
C PHE A 16 7.09 7.68 16.05
N SER A 17 7.65 6.48 15.91
CA SER A 17 8.77 6.21 14.99
C SER A 17 8.25 5.55 13.70
N THR A 18 8.87 5.84 12.56
CA THR A 18 8.61 5.11 11.32
C THR A 18 9.83 5.14 10.40
N HIS A 19 9.97 4.10 9.57
CA HIS A 19 10.97 4.04 8.50
C HIS A 19 10.40 4.51 7.15
N ARG A 20 9.07 4.66 7.05
CA ARG A 20 8.40 5.15 5.84
C ARG A 20 8.68 6.65 5.67
N ALA A 21 8.71 7.11 4.42
CA ALA A 21 8.80 8.53 4.15
C ALA A 21 7.54 9.26 4.66
N CYS A 22 7.74 10.38 5.34
CA CYS A 22 6.65 11.23 5.82
C CYS A 22 6.42 12.40 4.84
N VAL A 23 5.14 12.73 4.61
CA VAL A 23 4.72 13.90 3.84
C VAL A 23 3.78 14.76 4.68
N ASN A 24 3.82 16.08 4.48
CA ASN A 24 2.85 16.97 5.10
C ASN A 24 1.45 16.69 4.54
N ILE A 25 0.46 16.60 5.41
CA ILE A 25 -0.92 16.36 5.02
C ILE A 25 -1.47 17.43 4.06
N ASP A 26 -1.13 18.70 4.28
CA ASP A 26 -1.61 19.81 3.44
C ASP A 26 -1.00 19.83 2.03
N GLU A 27 0.06 19.04 1.80
CA GLU A 27 0.76 18.93 0.52
C GLU A 27 0.42 17.61 -0.19
N SER A 28 -0.36 16.73 0.44
CA SER A 28 -0.71 15.41 -0.09
C SER A 28 -2.08 15.43 -0.76
N ASN A 29 -2.24 14.60 -1.79
CA ASN A 29 -3.54 14.23 -2.37
C ASN A 29 -3.98 12.83 -1.91
N TYR A 30 -3.29 12.27 -0.91
CA TYR A 30 -3.56 10.98 -0.27
C TYR A 30 -3.36 9.72 -1.13
N ILE A 31 -3.00 9.84 -2.41
CA ILE A 31 -2.88 8.70 -3.33
C ILE A 31 -1.69 7.79 -2.98
N ASP A 32 -0.62 8.38 -2.44
CA ASP A 32 0.62 7.69 -2.07
C ASP A 32 0.78 7.50 -0.55
N VAL A 33 -0.34 7.52 0.19
CA VAL A 33 -0.37 7.50 1.66
C VAL A 33 -0.97 6.19 2.19
N ALA A 34 -0.29 5.58 3.16
CA ALA A 34 -0.68 4.33 3.80
C ALA A 34 -1.43 4.53 5.13
N ALA A 35 -1.14 5.62 5.82
CA ALA A 35 -1.77 6.01 7.08
C ALA A 35 -1.59 7.52 7.31
N ILE A 36 -2.50 8.10 8.10
CA ILE A 36 -2.54 9.55 8.37
C ILE A 36 -2.44 9.78 9.89
N ILE A 37 -1.66 10.77 10.31
CA ILE A 37 -1.63 11.27 11.68
C ILE A 37 -2.10 12.72 11.70
N LEU A 38 -3.16 12.97 12.47
CA LEU A 38 -3.76 14.29 12.69
C LEU A 38 -3.54 14.75 14.13
N SER A 39 -3.55 16.06 14.36
CA SER A 39 -3.75 16.63 15.69
C SER A 39 -5.25 16.80 15.98
N VAL A 40 -5.62 17.01 17.24
CA VAL A 40 -7.02 17.31 17.62
C VAL A 40 -7.55 18.54 16.87
N ASN A 41 -6.73 19.58 16.76
CA ASN A 41 -7.07 20.80 16.03
C ASN A 41 -7.35 20.55 14.53
N ASP A 42 -6.67 19.60 13.89
CA ASP A 42 -6.95 19.29 12.48
C ASP A 42 -8.32 18.67 12.30
N VAL A 43 -8.71 17.81 13.25
CA VAL A 43 -10.03 17.17 13.26
C VAL A 43 -11.12 18.20 13.49
N GLU A 44 -10.93 19.12 14.44
CA GLU A 44 -11.87 20.23 14.68
C GLU A 44 -11.99 21.19 13.48
N ARG A 45 -10.94 21.29 12.65
CA ARG A 45 -10.96 22.05 11.39
C ARG A 45 -11.58 21.28 10.22
N GLY A 46 -12.08 20.07 10.43
CA GLY A 46 -12.77 19.27 9.43
C GLY A 46 -11.86 18.43 8.53
N LYS A 47 -10.57 18.22 8.86
CA LYS A 47 -9.69 17.39 8.02
C LYS A 47 -10.13 15.93 7.94
N LEU A 48 -10.75 15.41 9.01
CA LEU A 48 -11.28 14.05 8.98
C LEU A 48 -12.42 13.90 7.97
N ASP A 49 -13.26 14.93 7.80
CA ASP A 49 -14.32 14.94 6.79
C ASP A 49 -13.76 15.01 5.36
N GLU A 50 -12.69 15.77 5.15
CA GLU A 50 -11.98 15.82 3.87
C GLU A 50 -11.39 14.47 3.49
N ILE A 51 -10.76 13.78 4.44
CA ILE A 51 -10.19 12.44 4.23
C ILE A 51 -11.30 11.44 3.92
N ASP A 52 -12.40 11.43 4.68
CA ASP A 52 -13.51 10.50 4.45
C ASP A 52 -14.17 10.74 3.09
N ALA A 53 -14.24 11.99 2.63
CA ALA A 53 -14.77 12.34 1.32
C ALA A 53 -13.96 11.76 0.14
N THR A 54 -12.69 11.36 0.35
CA THR A 54 -11.90 10.66 -0.67
C THR A 54 -12.43 9.26 -0.96
N GLY A 55 -13.08 8.63 0.03
CA GLY A 55 -13.50 7.22 -0.04
C GLY A 55 -12.34 6.21 -0.04
N TYR A 56 -11.10 6.63 0.22
CA TYR A 56 -9.94 5.74 0.18
C TYR A 56 -9.84 4.81 1.39
N GLY A 57 -10.47 5.16 2.52
CA GLY A 57 -10.46 4.32 3.72
C GLY A 57 -9.08 4.20 4.38
N ILE A 58 -8.25 5.24 4.25
CA ILE A 58 -6.91 5.28 4.84
C ILE A 58 -7.03 5.29 6.37
N PRO A 59 -6.27 4.46 7.10
CA PRO A 59 -6.30 4.47 8.57
C PRO A 59 -5.79 5.81 9.12
N VAL A 60 -6.60 6.44 9.97
CA VAL A 60 -6.30 7.73 10.60
C VAL A 60 -6.00 7.53 12.09
N PHE A 61 -4.91 8.11 12.55
CA PHE A 61 -4.54 8.19 13.96
C PHE A 61 -4.57 9.65 14.42
N ILE A 62 -4.95 9.88 15.68
CA ILE A 62 -4.89 11.22 16.27
C ILE A 62 -3.76 11.28 17.30
N ALA A 63 -2.85 12.22 17.12
CA ALA A 63 -1.82 12.56 18.10
C ALA A 63 -2.36 13.59 19.10
N THR A 64 -2.16 13.34 20.40
CA THR A 64 -2.59 14.22 21.49
C THR A 64 -1.43 14.63 22.38
N GLU A 65 -1.51 15.82 22.98
CA GLU A 65 -0.54 16.33 23.95
C GLU A 65 -1.24 16.88 25.21
N ASN A 66 -0.55 17.00 26.34
CA ASN A 66 -1.00 17.78 27.51
C ASN A 66 -2.44 17.51 27.99
N GLU A 67 -2.81 16.24 28.15
CA GLU A 67 -4.16 15.78 28.56
C GLU A 67 -5.30 16.09 27.57
N GLU A 68 -4.98 16.50 26.34
CA GLU A 68 -5.96 16.63 25.26
C GLU A 68 -6.75 15.34 25.07
N ARG A 69 -8.06 15.50 24.85
CA ARG A 69 -8.97 14.38 24.62
C ARG A 69 -9.60 14.51 23.25
N VAL A 70 -9.56 13.42 22.51
CA VAL A 70 -10.31 13.28 21.27
C VAL A 70 -11.81 13.26 21.60
N PRO A 71 -12.64 14.15 21.00
CA PRO A 71 -14.09 14.11 21.17
C PRO A 71 -14.68 12.74 20.76
N ALA A 72 -15.62 12.24 21.55
CA ALA A 72 -16.15 10.88 21.42
C ALA A 72 -16.80 10.60 20.04
N GLU A 73 -17.29 11.65 19.37
CA GLU A 73 -17.88 11.58 18.03
C GLU A 73 -16.90 11.14 16.93
N TYR A 74 -15.59 11.38 17.11
CA TYR A 74 -14.57 11.01 16.12
C TYR A 74 -13.99 9.61 16.35
N LEU A 75 -14.12 9.05 17.57
CA LEU A 75 -13.55 7.75 17.92
C LEU A 75 -13.95 6.60 16.97
N PRO A 76 -15.19 6.52 16.42
CA PRO A 76 -15.55 5.47 15.47
C PRO A 76 -14.86 5.57 14.10
N ARG A 77 -14.31 6.75 13.76
CA ARG A 77 -13.73 7.06 12.45
C ARG A 77 -12.21 6.92 12.41
N ILE A 78 -11.57 6.71 13.56
CA ILE A 78 -10.11 6.62 13.69
C ILE A 78 -9.65 5.21 14.03
N SER A 79 -8.42 4.89 13.65
CA SER A 79 -7.76 3.62 13.94
C SER A 79 -7.04 3.61 15.30
N GLY A 80 -6.74 4.78 15.86
CA GLY A 80 -6.10 4.87 17.18
C GLY A 80 -5.78 6.29 17.61
N VAL A 81 -5.33 6.41 18.87
CA VAL A 81 -4.88 7.67 19.48
C VAL A 81 -3.46 7.48 20.02
N PHE A 82 -2.56 8.39 19.67
CA PHE A 82 -1.17 8.41 20.11
C PHE A 82 -0.94 9.59 21.05
N GLU A 83 -0.81 9.28 22.33
CA GLU A 83 -0.44 10.28 23.35
C GLU A 83 1.07 10.54 23.30
N HIS A 84 1.48 11.82 23.27
CA HIS A 84 2.90 12.17 23.29
C HIS A 84 3.61 11.60 24.54
N CYS A 85 4.48 10.61 24.31
CA CYS A 85 5.23 9.96 25.37
C CYS A 85 6.49 9.33 24.79
N GLU A 86 7.67 9.81 25.21
CA GLU A 86 8.98 9.32 24.74
C GLU A 86 9.13 7.80 24.85
N SER A 87 8.60 7.18 25.92
CA SER A 87 8.73 5.73 26.14
C SER A 87 7.84 4.87 25.22
N ARG A 88 6.86 5.48 24.54
CA ARG A 88 5.88 4.77 23.69
C ARG A 88 6.07 4.99 22.19
N LYS A 89 6.99 5.87 21.76
CA LYS A 89 7.22 6.17 20.33
C LYS A 89 7.39 4.92 19.46
N GLU A 90 8.25 3.99 19.90
CA GLU A 90 8.49 2.74 19.18
C GLU A 90 7.27 1.80 19.17
N PHE A 91 6.45 1.84 20.22
CA PHE A 91 5.23 1.04 20.28
C PHE A 91 4.17 1.58 19.31
N TYR A 92 3.93 2.90 19.31
CA TYR A 92 3.03 3.54 18.37
C TYR A 92 3.51 3.41 16.93
N GLY A 93 4.83 3.47 16.70
CA GLY A 93 5.43 3.19 15.39
C GLY A 93 5.07 1.80 14.84
N ARG A 94 5.13 0.76 15.69
CA ARG A 94 4.69 -0.59 15.30
C ARG A 94 3.20 -0.69 15.00
N GLN A 95 2.36 0.01 15.76
CA GLN A 95 0.91 0.06 15.51
C GLN A 95 0.61 0.74 14.18
N LEU A 96 1.25 1.87 13.92
CA LEU A 96 1.15 2.61 12.67
C LEU A 96 1.60 1.75 11.47
N GLU A 97 2.76 1.10 11.57
CA GLU A 97 3.25 0.22 10.50
C GLU A 97 2.32 -0.95 10.24
N THR A 98 1.76 -1.55 11.29
CA THR A 98 0.79 -2.65 11.14
C THR A 98 -0.44 -2.19 10.36
N ALA A 99 -0.98 -1.02 10.68
CA ALA A 99 -2.13 -0.45 9.97
C ALA A 99 -1.79 -0.07 8.52
N ALA A 100 -0.65 0.58 8.30
CA ALA A 100 -0.17 0.98 6.98
C ALA A 100 0.04 -0.23 6.05
N SER A 101 0.72 -1.27 6.53
CA SER A 101 0.98 -2.50 5.78
C SER A 101 -0.31 -3.28 5.49
N HIS A 102 -1.25 -3.29 6.44
CA HIS A 102 -2.57 -3.89 6.24
C HIS A 102 -3.35 -3.19 5.13
N TYR A 103 -3.42 -1.86 5.18
CA TYR A 103 -4.07 -1.04 4.16
C TYR A 103 -3.44 -1.24 2.77
N GLU A 104 -2.11 -1.15 2.67
CA GLU A 104 -1.39 -1.34 1.40
C GLU A 104 -1.62 -2.74 0.81
N THR A 105 -1.74 -3.75 1.67
CA THR A 105 -2.05 -5.12 1.23
C THR A 105 -3.46 -5.25 0.70
N GLN A 106 -4.44 -4.59 1.33
CA GLN A 106 -5.85 -4.61 0.90
C GLN A 106 -6.11 -3.80 -0.37
N LEU A 107 -5.30 -2.78 -0.66
CA LEU A 107 -5.40 -2.00 -1.89
C LEU A 107 -5.17 -2.83 -3.15
N ARG A 108 -4.40 -3.92 -3.06
CA ARG A 108 -4.01 -4.72 -4.23
C ARG A 108 -5.13 -5.72 -4.55
N PRO A 109 -5.75 -5.66 -5.75
CA PRO A 109 -6.71 -6.68 -6.16
C PRO A 109 -6.06 -8.07 -6.22
N PRO A 110 -6.85 -9.16 -6.11
CA PRO A 110 -6.31 -10.51 -5.88
C PRO A 110 -5.20 -10.96 -6.84
N PHE A 111 -5.41 -10.77 -8.15
CA PHE A 111 -4.41 -11.16 -9.16
C PHE A 111 -3.14 -10.30 -9.10
N PHE A 112 -3.29 -8.98 -8.91
CA PHE A 112 -2.14 -8.08 -8.79
C PHE A 112 -1.32 -8.38 -7.53
N ARG A 113 -2.00 -8.69 -6.40
CA ARG A 113 -1.32 -9.12 -5.17
C ARG A 113 -0.49 -10.37 -5.41
N ALA A 114 -1.09 -11.40 -6.01
CA ALA A 114 -0.40 -12.66 -6.32
C ALA A 114 0.81 -12.43 -7.23
N LEU A 115 0.68 -11.59 -8.26
CA LEU A 115 1.77 -11.27 -9.19
C LEU A 115 2.94 -10.58 -8.48
N VAL A 116 2.66 -9.58 -7.64
CA VAL A 116 3.71 -8.89 -6.87
C VAL A 116 4.40 -9.86 -5.90
N ASP A 117 3.64 -10.70 -5.21
CA ASP A 117 4.18 -11.69 -4.29
C ASP A 117 5.01 -12.77 -5.02
N TYR A 118 4.61 -13.17 -6.23
CA TYR A 118 5.35 -14.10 -7.07
C TYR A 118 6.69 -13.51 -7.54
N VAL A 119 6.66 -12.29 -8.10
CA VAL A 119 7.88 -11.60 -8.56
C VAL A 119 8.87 -11.39 -7.41
N ASN A 120 8.38 -11.05 -6.21
CA ASN A 120 9.23 -10.85 -5.03
C ASN A 120 9.92 -12.13 -4.54
N GLN A 121 9.46 -13.33 -4.92
CA GLN A 121 10.15 -14.58 -4.58
C GLN A 121 11.47 -14.76 -5.36
N GLY A 122 11.63 -14.08 -6.51
CA GLY A 122 12.87 -14.13 -7.28
C GLY A 122 13.17 -15.51 -7.88
N ASN A 123 12.13 -16.25 -8.27
CA ASN A 123 12.27 -17.58 -8.86
C ASN A 123 13.08 -17.54 -10.18
N SER A 124 13.84 -18.60 -10.46
CA SER A 124 14.54 -18.76 -11.75
C SER A 124 13.60 -19.36 -12.80
N ALA A 125 13.34 -18.62 -13.87
CA ALA A 125 12.49 -19.06 -14.98
C ALA A 125 13.28 -19.90 -16.00
N PHE A 126 12.79 -21.12 -16.28
CA PHE A 126 13.30 -22.01 -17.33
C PHE A 126 12.20 -22.42 -18.32
N ASP A 127 11.09 -21.72 -18.27
CA ASP A 127 9.90 -21.84 -19.08
C ASP A 127 9.82 -20.67 -20.07
N CYS A 128 8.62 -20.44 -20.62
CA CYS A 128 8.33 -19.25 -21.40
C CYS A 128 7.90 -18.11 -20.47
N PRO A 129 8.05 -16.84 -20.89
CA PRO A 129 8.67 -16.35 -22.12
C PRO A 129 10.19 -16.55 -22.17
N GLY A 130 10.74 -16.80 -23.37
CA GLY A 130 12.16 -17.13 -23.57
C GLY A 130 13.16 -16.02 -23.22
N HIS A 131 12.70 -14.80 -22.95
CA HIS A 131 13.57 -13.74 -22.41
C HIS A 131 13.81 -13.87 -20.90
N GLN A 132 13.05 -14.72 -20.19
CA GLN A 132 13.28 -15.16 -18.82
C GLN A 132 13.59 -14.01 -17.86
N GLY A 133 12.61 -13.12 -17.64
CA GLY A 133 12.80 -11.94 -16.79
C GLY A 133 13.59 -10.80 -17.46
N GLY A 134 13.85 -10.89 -18.77
CA GLY A 134 14.53 -9.85 -19.55
C GLY A 134 16.04 -10.12 -19.73
N GLU A 135 16.55 -11.22 -19.19
CA GLU A 135 17.95 -11.63 -19.27
C GLU A 135 18.43 -11.81 -20.71
N PHE A 136 17.57 -12.28 -21.62
CA PHE A 136 17.94 -12.35 -23.04
C PHE A 136 18.20 -10.97 -23.64
N PHE A 137 17.33 -9.99 -23.36
CA PHE A 137 17.46 -8.64 -23.91
C PHE A 137 18.73 -7.94 -23.43
N ARG A 138 19.13 -8.15 -22.16
CA ARG A 138 20.35 -7.57 -21.59
C ARG A 138 21.65 -8.03 -22.28
N ARG A 139 21.60 -9.08 -23.12
CA ARG A 139 22.76 -9.58 -23.89
C ARG A 139 23.05 -8.84 -25.19
N HIS A 140 22.19 -7.91 -25.60
CA HIS A 140 22.38 -7.11 -26.82
C HIS A 140 22.27 -5.61 -26.49
N PRO A 141 23.12 -4.70 -27.03
CA PRO A 141 23.08 -3.27 -26.68
C PRO A 141 21.69 -2.63 -26.84
N ALA A 142 20.99 -2.93 -27.95
CA ALA A 142 19.63 -2.44 -28.16
C ALA A 142 18.62 -3.05 -27.17
N GLY A 143 18.81 -4.32 -26.77
CA GLY A 143 17.94 -4.97 -25.80
C GLY A 143 18.19 -4.49 -24.37
N ASN A 144 19.43 -4.14 -24.01
CA ASN A 144 19.71 -3.54 -22.71
C ASN A 144 19.06 -2.16 -22.60
N GLN A 145 19.13 -1.32 -23.64
CA GLN A 145 18.39 -0.05 -23.69
C GLN A 145 16.88 -0.26 -23.57
N PHE A 146 16.34 -1.32 -24.16
CA PHE A 146 14.92 -1.68 -24.06
C PHE A 146 14.52 -2.04 -22.62
N VAL A 147 15.35 -2.82 -21.91
CA VAL A 147 15.09 -3.16 -20.50
C VAL A 147 15.25 -1.94 -19.59
N GLU A 148 16.24 -1.09 -19.84
CA GLU A 148 16.43 0.16 -19.10
C GLU A 148 15.26 1.13 -19.30
N TYR A 149 14.71 1.20 -20.52
CA TYR A 149 13.59 2.08 -20.84
C TYR A 149 12.29 1.66 -20.13
N PHE A 150 11.94 0.38 -20.15
CA PHE A 150 10.71 -0.12 -19.54
C PHE A 150 10.83 -0.45 -18.04
N GLY A 151 12.05 -0.73 -17.59
CA GLY A 151 12.33 -1.21 -16.23
C GLY A 151 12.21 -2.73 -16.12
N GLU A 152 13.01 -3.29 -15.22
CA GLU A 152 13.13 -4.74 -15.05
C GLU A 152 11.83 -5.42 -14.59
N THR A 153 11.05 -4.76 -13.73
CA THR A 153 9.82 -5.33 -13.16
C THR A 153 8.84 -5.76 -14.24
N LEU A 154 8.73 -5.02 -15.35
CA LEU A 154 7.84 -5.37 -16.47
C LEU A 154 8.16 -6.79 -17.00
N PHE A 155 9.44 -7.07 -17.23
CA PHE A 155 9.90 -8.35 -17.78
C PHE A 155 9.86 -9.47 -16.75
N ARG A 156 10.09 -9.16 -15.47
CA ARG A 156 9.97 -10.14 -14.37
C ARG A 156 8.52 -10.54 -14.11
N SER A 157 7.56 -9.68 -14.44
CA SER A 157 6.12 -9.95 -14.36
C SER A 157 5.52 -10.58 -15.62
N ASP A 158 6.31 -10.79 -16.68
CA ASP A 158 5.86 -11.46 -17.90
C ASP A 158 6.06 -12.98 -17.75
N LEU A 159 4.95 -13.65 -17.43
CA LEU A 159 4.87 -15.04 -16.95
C LEU A 159 4.01 -15.89 -17.90
N CYS A 160 4.06 -17.21 -17.77
CA CYS A 160 3.24 -18.12 -18.57
C CYS A 160 2.46 -19.14 -17.71
N ASN A 161 1.80 -20.07 -18.37
CA ASN A 161 0.99 -21.12 -17.73
C ASN A 161 1.82 -22.12 -16.89
N ALA A 162 3.15 -22.15 -17.04
CA ALA A 162 4.02 -22.97 -16.20
C ALA A 162 4.27 -22.36 -14.82
N ASP A 163 3.97 -21.07 -14.62
CA ASP A 163 3.99 -20.38 -13.33
C ASP A 163 2.74 -20.71 -12.49
N VAL A 164 2.54 -21.99 -12.19
CA VAL A 164 1.29 -22.52 -11.61
C VAL A 164 0.84 -21.88 -10.29
N ALA A 165 1.74 -21.25 -9.55
CA ALA A 165 1.41 -20.47 -8.34
C ALA A 165 0.48 -19.27 -8.66
N MET A 166 0.50 -18.79 -9.90
CA MET A 166 -0.39 -17.74 -10.40
C MET A 166 -1.78 -18.27 -10.80
N GLY A 167 -2.01 -19.58 -10.86
CA GLY A 167 -3.27 -20.17 -11.30
C GLY A 167 -3.40 -20.27 -12.83
N ASP A 168 -4.64 -20.38 -13.31
CA ASP A 168 -4.94 -20.58 -14.73
C ASP A 168 -5.99 -19.56 -15.22
N LEU A 169 -5.61 -18.78 -16.24
CA LEU A 169 -6.48 -17.75 -16.82
C LEU A 169 -7.53 -18.30 -17.79
N LEU A 170 -7.28 -19.46 -18.42
CA LEU A 170 -8.13 -20.05 -19.45
C LEU A 170 -9.29 -20.84 -18.87
N ILE A 171 -9.03 -21.60 -17.81
CA ILE A 171 -10.05 -22.40 -17.11
C ILE A 171 -10.44 -21.84 -15.76
N HIS A 172 -9.98 -20.62 -15.43
CA HIS A 172 -10.41 -19.85 -14.27
C HIS A 172 -10.10 -20.55 -12.93
N GLU A 173 -8.81 -20.78 -12.66
CA GLU A 173 -8.34 -21.36 -11.39
C GLU A 173 -7.39 -20.42 -10.66
N GLY A 174 -7.33 -20.51 -9.32
CA GLY A 174 -6.40 -19.73 -8.50
C GLY A 174 -6.66 -18.21 -8.53
N ALA A 175 -5.58 -17.43 -8.58
CA ALA A 175 -5.65 -15.97 -8.50
C ALA A 175 -6.52 -15.31 -9.61
N PRO A 176 -6.47 -15.77 -10.89
CA PRO A 176 -7.39 -15.31 -11.95
C PRO A 176 -8.86 -15.44 -11.57
N CYS A 177 -9.27 -16.60 -11.07
CA CYS A 177 -10.65 -16.86 -10.68
C CYS A 177 -11.10 -15.93 -9.55
N ILE A 178 -10.26 -15.80 -8.51
CA ILE A 178 -10.56 -14.94 -7.36
C ILE A 178 -10.68 -13.47 -7.80
N ALA A 179 -9.84 -13.01 -8.74
CA ALA A 179 -9.93 -11.67 -9.29
C ALA A 179 -11.21 -11.44 -10.11
N GLN A 180 -11.62 -12.43 -10.90
CA GLN A 180 -12.88 -12.37 -11.66
C GLN A 180 -14.10 -12.37 -10.73
N GLN A 181 -14.11 -13.18 -9.68
CA GLN A 181 -15.16 -13.17 -8.65
C GLN A 181 -15.20 -11.83 -7.89
N HIS A 182 -14.04 -11.26 -7.58
CA HIS A 182 -13.96 -9.92 -7.00
C HIS A 182 -14.57 -8.88 -7.94
N ALA A 183 -14.25 -8.91 -9.23
CA ALA A 183 -14.85 -8.04 -10.22
C ALA A 183 -16.37 -8.24 -10.31
N ALA A 184 -16.86 -9.48 -10.38
CA ALA A 184 -18.30 -9.79 -10.41
C ALA A 184 -19.02 -9.19 -9.20
N LYS A 185 -18.46 -9.33 -7.99
CA LYS A 185 -18.99 -8.72 -6.77
C LYS A 185 -19.04 -7.19 -6.84
N VAL A 186 -17.98 -6.55 -7.34
CA VAL A 186 -17.93 -5.08 -7.49
C VAL A 186 -18.97 -4.57 -8.49
N PHE A 187 -19.16 -5.29 -9.59
CA PHE A 187 -20.11 -4.92 -10.65
C PHE A 187 -21.52 -5.50 -10.45
N ASN A 188 -21.77 -6.17 -9.33
CA ASN A 188 -23.04 -6.83 -9.02
C ASN A 188 -23.51 -7.75 -10.16
N ALA A 189 -22.60 -8.60 -10.63
CA ALA A 189 -22.83 -9.64 -11.63
C ALA A 189 -22.72 -11.04 -10.98
N ASP A 190 -23.31 -12.03 -11.64
CA ASP A 190 -23.19 -13.45 -11.28
C ASP A 190 -21.76 -13.99 -11.54
#